data_AF-A0A497TDL7-F1
#
_entry.id   AF-A0A497TDL7-F1
#
_cell.length_a   1.000
_cell.length_b   1.000
_cell.length_c   1.000
_cell.angle_alpha   90.00
_cell.angle_beta   90.00
_cell.angle_gamma   90.00
#
_symmetry.space_group_name_H-M   'P 1'
#
loop_
_entity.id
_entity.type
_entity.pdbx_description
1 polymer ?
#
loop_
_entity_poly.entity_id
_entity_poly.type
_entity_poly.pdbx_seq_one_letter_code
_entity_poly.pdbx_strand_id
1 'polypeptide(L)'
;MTIPICQICKDPVWSYICPECLEEDIRKWLPSDISTEFAMFSKTFLKHFNSDDSDFQVCLHCRTEKPVTVCPFCYIAEVCRWLEEKGFKQGKTLLRMLPLGSDYVLTETGCQWSDGIKPVGEPNQVTDEGLCESCGQYSDDIRCVDGRWLCENCRNLEE
;
A
#
# COMPACT_ATOMS: atom_id res chain seq x y z
N MET A 1 5.23 22.73 -2.73
CA MET A 1 4.47 21.51 -3.06
C MET A 1 5.15 20.36 -2.36
N THR A 2 4.50 19.81 -1.35
CA THR A 2 4.89 18.54 -0.73
C THR A 2 4.58 17.42 -1.71
N ILE A 3 5.50 16.48 -1.86
CA ILE A 3 5.25 15.28 -2.66
C ILE A 3 4.56 14.29 -1.72
N PRO A 4 3.34 13.83 -2.03
CA PRO A 4 2.65 12.90 -1.15
C PRO A 4 3.43 11.61 -0.98
N ILE A 5 3.39 11.05 0.22
CA ILE A 5 4.02 9.78 0.57
C ILE A 5 2.97 8.69 0.60
N CYS A 6 3.25 7.55 -0.04
CA CYS A 6 2.38 6.39 0.03
C CYS A 6 2.32 5.85 1.47
N GLN A 7 1.12 5.62 2.00
CA GLN A 7 0.95 5.09 3.35
C GLN A 7 1.40 3.62 3.50
N ILE A 8 1.53 2.88 2.40
CA ILE A 8 1.97 1.47 2.40
C ILE A 8 3.49 1.37 2.27
N CYS A 9 4.06 1.74 1.12
CA CYS A 9 5.51 1.58 0.89
C CYS A 9 6.38 2.73 1.42
N LYS A 10 5.77 3.83 1.89
CA LYS A 10 6.47 5.03 2.36
C LYS A 10 7.32 5.75 1.30
N ASP A 11 7.13 5.44 0.02
CA ASP A 11 7.77 6.14 -1.09
C ASP A 11 6.98 7.36 -1.57
N PRO A 12 7.68 8.36 -2.14
CA PRO A 12 7.04 9.50 -2.80
C PRO A 12 6.24 9.10 -4.03
N VAL A 13 5.05 9.68 -4.16
CA VAL A 13 4.13 9.42 -5.27
C VAL A 13 4.25 10.52 -6.33
N TRP A 14 5.14 10.29 -7.30
CA TRP A 14 5.41 11.25 -8.39
C TRP A 14 4.38 11.21 -9.53
N SER A 15 3.94 10.01 -9.89
CA SER A 15 3.01 9.76 -11.00
C SER A 15 1.73 9.17 -10.45
N TYR A 16 0.77 10.02 -10.14
CA TYR A 16 -0.45 9.60 -9.47
C TYR A 16 -1.56 9.22 -10.44
N ILE A 17 -2.08 8.00 -10.30
CA ILE A 17 -3.38 7.58 -10.84
C ILE A 17 -4.23 7.19 -9.64
N CYS A 18 -5.40 7.81 -9.49
CA CYS A 18 -6.22 7.54 -8.32
C CYS A 18 -6.77 6.11 -8.34
N PRO A 19 -6.95 5.49 -7.16
CA PRO A 19 -7.45 4.13 -7.06
C PRO A 19 -8.79 3.90 -7.76
N GLU A 20 -9.68 4.90 -7.83
CA GLU A 20 -10.96 4.75 -8.53
C GLU A 20 -10.78 4.58 -10.05
N CYS A 21 -9.80 5.27 -10.65
CA CYS A 21 -9.48 5.07 -12.07
C CYS A 21 -8.84 3.70 -12.30
N LEU A 22 -7.96 3.26 -11.40
CA LEU A 22 -7.36 1.93 -11.47
C LEU A 22 -8.43 0.84 -11.30
N GLU A 23 -9.36 1.01 -10.36
CA GLU A 23 -10.50 0.12 -10.16
C GLU A 23 -11.31 -0.02 -11.46
N GLU A 24 -11.68 1.09 -12.09
CA GLU A 24 -12.47 1.08 -13.31
C GLU A 24 -11.77 0.31 -14.44
N ASP A 25 -10.47 0.51 -14.61
CA ASP A 25 -9.70 -0.18 -15.64
C ASP A 25 -9.50 -1.67 -15.33
N ILE A 26 -9.25 -2.03 -14.07
CA ILE A 26 -9.17 -3.42 -13.64
C ILE A 26 -10.52 -4.13 -13.84
N ARG A 27 -11.64 -3.47 -13.51
CA ARG A 27 -12.99 -4.02 -13.67
C ARG A 27 -13.34 -4.37 -15.11
N LYS A 28 -12.85 -3.60 -16.09
CA LYS A 28 -13.02 -3.90 -17.52
C LYS A 28 -12.34 -5.22 -17.92
N TRP A 29 -11.30 -5.60 -17.20
CA TRP A 29 -10.54 -6.82 -17.45
C TRP A 29 -11.05 -8.04 -16.68
N LEU A 30 -11.69 -7.83 -15.52
CA LEU A 30 -12.21 -8.92 -14.71
C LEU A 30 -13.51 -9.52 -15.29
N PRO A 31 -13.68 -10.85 -15.20
CA PRO A 31 -14.95 -11.53 -15.39
C PRO A 31 -16.10 -10.89 -14.58
N SER A 32 -17.31 -10.91 -15.12
CA SER A 32 -18.48 -10.23 -14.54
C SER A 32 -18.90 -10.78 -13.17
N ASP A 33 -18.69 -12.06 -12.94
CA ASP A 33 -18.91 -12.76 -11.67
C ASP A 33 -17.99 -12.22 -10.55
N ILE A 34 -16.79 -11.76 -10.89
CA ILE A 34 -15.78 -11.28 -9.93
C ILE A 34 -15.84 -9.76 -9.77
N SER A 35 -16.23 -9.04 -10.82
CA SER A 35 -16.24 -7.57 -10.87
C SER A 35 -17.01 -6.94 -9.72
N THR A 36 -18.10 -7.58 -9.27
CA THR A 36 -18.90 -7.12 -8.12
C THR A 36 -18.14 -7.28 -6.80
N GLU A 37 -17.53 -8.45 -6.56
CA GLU A 37 -16.72 -8.68 -5.37
C GLU A 37 -15.48 -7.77 -5.33
N PHE A 38 -14.88 -7.53 -6.50
CA PHE A 38 -13.75 -6.62 -6.63
C PHE A 38 -14.12 -5.19 -6.27
N ALA A 39 -15.28 -4.70 -6.71
CA ALA A 39 -15.75 -3.37 -6.31
C ALA A 39 -15.95 -3.26 -4.78
N MET A 40 -16.41 -4.34 -4.14
CA MET A 40 -16.52 -4.39 -2.67
C MET A 40 -15.15 -4.37 -1.99
N PHE A 41 -14.18 -5.12 -2.53
CA PHE A 41 -12.78 -5.09 -2.08
C PHE A 41 -12.19 -3.69 -2.19
N SER A 42 -12.25 -3.08 -3.38
CA SER A 42 -11.70 -1.74 -3.64
C SER A 42 -12.29 -0.69 -2.70
N LYS A 43 -13.61 -0.71 -2.50
CA LYS A 43 -14.28 0.19 -1.56
C LYS A 43 -13.82 -0.02 -0.11
N THR A 44 -13.62 -1.26 0.31
CA THR A 44 -13.15 -1.60 1.66
C THR A 44 -11.71 -1.15 1.85
N PHE A 45 -10.86 -1.40 0.86
CA PHE A 45 -9.47 -0.96 0.81
C PHE A 45 -9.37 0.56 0.97
N LEU A 46 -10.08 1.31 0.14
CA LEU A 46 -10.01 2.77 0.16
C LEU A 46 -10.52 3.37 1.46
N LYS A 47 -11.52 2.74 2.08
CA LYS A 47 -12.00 3.17 3.40
C LYS A 47 -10.94 3.00 4.48
N HIS A 48 -10.08 1.98 4.40
CA HIS A 48 -9.03 1.73 5.37
C HIS A 48 -7.93 2.80 5.35
N PHE A 49 -7.60 3.29 4.16
CA PHE A 49 -6.57 4.30 3.97
C PHE A 49 -7.11 5.73 3.88
N ASN A 50 -8.39 5.95 4.17
CA ASN A 50 -8.97 7.28 4.14
C ASN A 50 -8.58 8.04 5.41
N SER A 51 -7.57 8.91 5.31
CA SER A 51 -7.15 9.83 6.38
C SER A 51 -7.51 11.27 6.04
N ASP A 52 -8.00 12.02 7.02
CA ASP A 52 -8.34 13.45 6.87
C ASP A 52 -7.11 14.31 6.54
N ASP A 53 -5.90 13.84 6.87
CA ASP A 53 -4.62 14.54 6.63
C ASP A 53 -3.92 14.12 5.31
N SER A 54 -4.67 13.66 4.32
CA SER A 54 -4.07 13.23 3.05
C SER A 54 -3.60 14.44 2.22
N ASP A 55 -2.36 14.40 1.73
CA ASP A 55 -1.92 15.31 0.67
C ASP A 55 -2.71 15.03 -0.62
N PHE A 56 -2.80 16.02 -1.52
CA PHE A 56 -3.55 15.94 -2.77
C PHE A 56 -2.62 15.97 -3.98
N GLN A 57 -2.97 15.22 -5.03
CA GLN A 57 -2.35 15.29 -6.37
C GLN A 57 -3.43 15.23 -7.44
N VAL A 58 -3.10 15.74 -8.62
CA VAL A 58 -3.92 15.58 -9.82
C VAL A 58 -3.73 14.18 -10.38
N CYS A 59 -4.81 13.41 -10.46
CA CYS A 59 -4.80 12.12 -11.13
C CYS A 59 -4.49 12.29 -12.63
N LEU A 60 -3.48 11.57 -13.12
CA LEU A 60 -3.05 11.63 -14.52
C LEU A 60 -4.10 11.10 -15.50
N HIS A 61 -5.03 10.26 -15.03
CA HIS A 61 -6.09 9.67 -15.85
C HIS A 61 -7.33 10.58 -15.93
N CYS A 62 -8.04 10.80 -14.82
CA CYS A 62 -9.26 11.59 -14.81
C CYS A 62 -9.04 13.10 -14.70
N ARG A 63 -7.80 13.57 -14.50
CA ARG A 63 -7.41 14.99 -14.38
C ARG A 63 -8.09 15.73 -13.22
N THR A 64 -8.57 14.99 -12.23
CA THR A 64 -9.16 15.57 -11.00
C THR A 64 -8.17 15.51 -9.85
N GLU A 65 -8.23 16.50 -8.97
CA GLU A 65 -7.48 16.52 -7.72
C GLU A 65 -8.09 15.52 -6.74
N LYS A 66 -7.24 14.68 -6.16
CA LYS A 66 -7.62 13.51 -5.37
C LYS A 66 -6.65 13.36 -4.20
N PRO A 67 -7.12 12.92 -3.02
CA PRO A 67 -6.23 12.60 -1.92
C PRO A 67 -5.31 11.44 -2.33
N VAL A 68 -4.05 11.52 -1.95
CA VAL A 68 -3.04 10.49 -2.22
C VAL A 68 -2.76 9.77 -0.92
N THR A 69 -3.37 8.60 -0.78
CA THR A 69 -3.19 7.73 0.39
C THR A 69 -2.31 6.53 0.03
N VAL A 70 -2.49 5.99 -1.18
CA VAL A 70 -1.76 4.82 -1.68
C VAL A 70 -1.26 5.09 -3.10
N CYS A 71 -0.02 4.69 -3.40
CA CYS A 71 0.51 4.79 -4.75
C CYS A 71 -0.14 3.76 -5.69
N PRO A 72 -0.13 4.00 -7.02
CA PRO A 72 -0.70 3.06 -7.98
C PRO A 72 -0.14 1.63 -7.85
N PHE A 73 1.16 1.53 -7.57
CA PHE A 73 1.86 0.25 -7.44
C PHE A 73 1.34 -0.58 -6.26
N CYS A 74 1.24 0.01 -5.06
CA CYS A 74 0.75 -0.69 -3.89
C CYS A 74 -0.74 -1.06 -4.03
N TYR A 75 -1.57 -0.19 -4.60
CA TYR A 75 -2.98 -0.54 -4.87
C TYR A 75 -3.08 -1.76 -5.78
N ILE A 76 -2.33 -1.78 -6.88
CA ILE A 76 -2.28 -2.91 -7.81
C ILE A 76 -1.77 -4.18 -7.11
N ALA A 77 -0.71 -4.09 -6.30
CA ALA A 77 -0.16 -5.26 -5.60
C ALA A 77 -1.23 -5.90 -4.70
N GLU A 78 -1.99 -5.09 -3.98
CA GLU A 78 -3.09 -5.55 -3.11
C GLU A 78 -4.25 -6.16 -3.92
N VAL A 79 -4.59 -5.58 -5.07
CA VAL A 79 -5.55 -6.18 -6.02
C VAL A 79 -5.08 -7.57 -6.46
N CYS A 80 -3.80 -7.72 -6.79
CA CYS A 80 -3.25 -8.97 -7.29
C CYS A 80 -3.25 -10.05 -6.20
N ARG A 81 -2.86 -9.69 -4.98
CA ARG A 81 -2.97 -10.57 -3.82
C ARG A 81 -4.42 -11.01 -3.57
N TRP A 82 -5.37 -10.07 -3.63
CA TRP A 82 -6.80 -10.38 -3.46
C TRP A 82 -7.30 -11.37 -4.53
N LEU A 83 -6.88 -11.21 -5.80
CA LEU A 83 -7.21 -12.15 -6.88
C LEU A 83 -6.64 -13.55 -6.63
N GLU A 84 -5.40 -13.64 -6.11
CA GLU A 84 -4.77 -14.92 -5.77
C GLU A 84 -5.49 -15.64 -4.63
N GLU A 85 -5.85 -14.93 -3.56
CA GLU A 85 -6.63 -15.49 -2.43
C GLU A 85 -7.98 -16.04 -2.88
N LYS A 86 -8.57 -15.43 -3.92
CA LYS A 86 -9.82 -15.89 -4.53
C LYS A 86 -9.64 -17.05 -5.52
N GLY A 87 -8.41 -17.53 -5.73
CA GLY A 87 -8.10 -18.64 -6.64
C GLY A 87 -8.09 -18.26 -8.12
N PHE A 88 -8.09 -16.96 -8.44
CA PHE A 88 -8.06 -16.50 -9.83
C PHE A 88 -6.63 -16.48 -10.36
N LYS A 89 -6.31 -17.47 -11.20
CA LYS A 89 -5.03 -17.53 -11.94
C LYS A 89 -4.78 -16.27 -12.77
N GLN A 90 -5.83 -15.51 -13.09
CA GLN A 90 -5.77 -14.19 -13.70
C GLN A 90 -4.92 -13.18 -12.90
N GLY A 91 -4.83 -13.25 -11.58
CA GLY A 91 -4.00 -12.32 -10.78
C GLY A 91 -2.54 -12.27 -11.25
N LYS A 92 -1.98 -13.44 -11.60
CA LYS A 92 -0.61 -13.55 -12.15
C LYS A 92 -0.50 -13.00 -13.57
N THR A 93 -1.57 -13.05 -14.37
CA THR A 93 -1.60 -12.46 -15.71
C THR A 93 -1.65 -10.93 -15.63
N LEU A 94 -2.42 -10.37 -14.69
CA LEU A 94 -2.50 -8.92 -14.45
C LEU A 94 -1.13 -8.34 -14.07
N LEU A 95 -0.41 -8.99 -13.15
CA LEU A 95 0.95 -8.59 -12.78
C LEU A 95 1.93 -8.60 -13.95
N ARG A 96 1.83 -9.62 -14.83
CA ARG A 96 2.69 -9.73 -16.02
C ARG A 96 2.43 -8.68 -17.09
N MET A 97 1.23 -8.08 -17.11
CA MET A 97 0.87 -7.03 -18.06
C MET A 97 1.29 -5.64 -17.59
N LEU A 98 1.64 -5.51 -16.31
CA LEU A 98 2.14 -4.28 -15.75
C LEU A 98 3.66 -4.29 -15.85
N PRO A 99 4.29 -3.17 -16.27
CA PRO A 99 5.75 -3.05 -16.30
C PRO A 99 6.29 -2.84 -14.87
N LEU A 100 5.84 -3.67 -13.93
CA LEU A 100 6.52 -3.90 -12.67
C LEU A 100 7.81 -4.61 -13.09
N GLY A 101 8.96 -4.00 -12.85
CA GLY A 101 10.24 -4.56 -13.27
C GLY A 101 10.45 -6.00 -12.77
N SER A 102 11.52 -6.63 -13.22
CA SER A 102 12.04 -7.92 -12.73
C SER A 102 12.28 -7.99 -11.21
N ASP A 103 12.10 -6.87 -10.54
CA ASP A 103 12.29 -6.60 -9.12
C ASP A 103 11.05 -6.95 -8.27
N TYR A 104 10.00 -7.50 -8.89
CA TYR A 104 8.79 -7.97 -8.23
C TYR A 104 8.70 -9.50 -8.28
N VAL A 105 8.95 -10.17 -7.16
CA VAL A 105 8.92 -11.63 -7.05
C VAL A 105 7.68 -12.07 -6.27
N LEU A 106 6.80 -12.78 -6.96
CA LEU A 106 5.72 -13.55 -6.33
C LEU A 106 6.33 -14.81 -5.68
N THR A 107 6.30 -14.86 -4.35
CA THR A 107 6.70 -16.04 -3.57
C THR A 107 5.47 -16.79 -3.06
N GLU A 108 5.63 -18.03 -2.60
CA GLU A 108 4.54 -18.80 -1.98
C GLU A 108 3.99 -18.13 -0.70
N THR A 109 4.74 -17.22 -0.09
CA THR A 109 4.38 -16.50 1.14
C THR A 109 3.91 -15.06 0.92
N GLY A 110 3.91 -14.56 -0.32
CA GLY A 110 3.47 -13.20 -0.63
C GLY A 110 4.31 -12.49 -1.69
N CYS A 111 4.16 -11.17 -1.76
CA CYS A 111 4.86 -10.31 -2.71
C CYS A 111 6.17 -9.80 -2.08
N GLN A 112 7.32 -10.06 -2.72
CA GLN A 112 8.62 -9.51 -2.32
C GLN A 112 9.16 -8.60 -3.41
N TRP A 113 9.56 -7.38 -3.02
CA TRP A 113 10.39 -6.52 -3.84
C TRP A 113 11.85 -6.99 -3.74
N SER A 114 12.63 -6.87 -4.82
CA SER A 114 14.06 -7.22 -4.86
C SER A 114 14.89 -6.54 -3.78
N ASP A 115 14.43 -5.39 -3.30
CA ASP A 115 15.14 -4.52 -2.38
C ASP A 115 14.75 -4.73 -0.91
N GLY A 116 13.99 -5.80 -0.60
CA GLY A 116 13.66 -6.17 0.78
C GLY A 116 12.48 -5.43 1.40
N ILE A 117 11.71 -4.66 0.61
CA ILE A 117 10.46 -4.03 1.05
C ILE A 117 9.43 -5.14 1.36
N LYS A 118 8.99 -5.21 2.62
CA LYS A 118 8.00 -6.18 3.08
C LYS A 118 6.60 -5.57 3.14
N PRO A 119 5.55 -6.26 2.65
CA PRO A 119 4.18 -5.83 2.86
C PRO A 119 3.82 -5.79 4.35
N VAL A 120 3.01 -4.79 4.73
CA VAL A 120 2.55 -4.52 6.11
C VAL A 120 1.78 -5.70 6.75
N GLY A 121 1.40 -6.71 5.95
CA GLY A 121 0.70 -7.90 6.40
C GLY A 121 1.56 -9.04 6.97
N GLU A 122 2.90 -8.93 7.02
CA GLU A 122 3.74 -9.94 7.69
C GLU A 122 3.81 -9.68 9.20
N PRO A 123 3.34 -10.59 10.07
CA PRO A 123 3.30 -10.38 11.52
C PRO A 123 4.65 -10.49 12.25
N ASN A 124 5.80 -10.49 11.55
CA ASN A 124 7.09 -10.87 12.14
C ASN A 124 8.29 -10.03 11.69
N GLN A 125 8.20 -8.70 11.71
CA GLN A 125 9.42 -7.89 11.76
C GLN A 125 9.40 -6.90 12.93
N VAL A 126 10.26 -7.20 13.89
CA VAL A 126 10.92 -6.23 14.75
C VAL A 126 11.70 -5.33 13.79
N THR A 127 11.09 -4.25 13.31
CA THR A 127 11.84 -3.21 12.60
C THR A 127 12.45 -2.35 13.68
N ASP A 128 13.79 -2.35 13.78
CA ASP A 128 14.52 -1.53 14.73
C ASP A 128 14.49 -0.04 14.33
N GLU A 129 13.91 0.35 13.19
CA GLU A 129 13.85 1.73 12.70
C GLU A 129 12.43 2.13 12.24
N GLY A 130 12.01 3.38 12.47
CA GLY A 130 10.68 3.88 12.12
C GLY A 130 10.28 5.20 12.77
N LEU A 131 9.03 5.62 12.57
CA LEU A 131 8.45 6.82 13.20
C LEU A 131 7.87 6.49 14.57
N CYS A 132 8.31 7.20 15.61
CA CYS A 132 7.76 7.06 16.95
C CYS A 132 6.29 7.52 16.98
N GLU A 133 5.39 6.65 17.45
CA GLU A 133 3.95 6.93 17.55
C GLU A 133 3.61 7.94 18.66
N SER A 134 4.57 8.28 19.54
CA SER A 134 4.40 9.30 20.59
C SER A 134 4.87 10.68 20.15
N CYS A 135 6.08 10.82 19.60
CA CYS A 135 6.67 12.12 19.26
C CYS A 135 6.68 12.44 17.76
N GLY A 136 6.31 11.48 16.89
CA GLY A 136 6.30 11.64 15.44
C GLY A 136 7.70 11.78 14.80
N GLN A 137 8.78 11.65 15.58
CA GLN A 137 10.14 11.70 15.05
C GLN A 137 10.60 10.33 14.55
N TYR A 138 11.41 10.35 13.49
CA TYR A 138 12.10 9.16 12.99
C TYR A 138 13.21 8.74 13.95
N SER A 139 13.37 7.43 14.14
CA SER A 139 14.37 6.83 15.03
C SER A 139 14.87 5.52 14.44
N ASP A 140 16.18 5.32 14.48
CA ASP A 140 16.87 4.09 14.11
C ASP A 140 16.87 3.03 15.23
N ASP A 141 16.15 3.30 16.32
CA ASP A 141 15.92 2.39 17.44
C ASP A 141 14.47 2.54 17.91
N ILE A 142 13.52 1.99 17.14
CA ILE A 142 12.09 1.91 17.48
C ILE A 142 11.72 0.52 18.00
N ARG A 143 10.90 0.45 19.04
CA ARG A 143 10.48 -0.81 19.67
C ARG A 143 9.02 -0.74 20.06
N CYS A 144 8.35 -1.89 19.96
CA CYS A 144 6.97 -2.03 20.40
C CYS A 144 6.92 -2.17 21.94
N VAL A 145 6.33 -1.19 22.61
CA VAL A 145 6.06 -1.15 24.05
C VAL A 145 4.56 -0.94 24.23
N ASP A 146 3.89 -1.87 24.92
CA ASP A 146 2.43 -1.85 25.14
C ASP A 146 1.59 -1.64 23.86
N GLY A 147 2.02 -2.26 22.76
CA GLY A 147 1.32 -2.18 21.47
C GLY A 147 1.54 -0.87 20.70
N ARG A 148 2.47 -0.01 21.15
CA ARG A 148 2.87 1.22 20.48
C ARG A 148 4.34 1.18 20.08
N TRP A 149 4.69 1.74 18.92
CA TRP A 149 6.06 1.82 18.45
C TRP A 149 6.73 3.12 18.91
N LEU A 150 7.66 3.00 19.87
CA LEU A 150 8.27 4.15 20.54
C LEU A 150 9.78 4.21 20.28
N CYS A 151 10.32 5.42 20.11
CA CYS A 151 11.77 5.67 20.07
C CYS A 151 12.39 5.62 21.47
N GLU A 152 13.71 5.50 21.56
CA GLU A 152 14.46 5.46 22.82
C GLU A 152 14.02 6.55 23.82
N ASN A 153 13.95 7.80 23.37
CA ASN A 153 13.57 8.92 24.24
C ASN A 153 12.16 8.79 24.81
N CYS A 154 11.18 8.34 24.00
CA CYS A 154 9.81 8.17 24.45
C CYS A 154 9.64 6.96 25.36
N ARG A 155 10.42 5.90 25.15
CA ARG A 155 10.44 4.72 26.02
C ARG A 155 11.01 5.05 27.40
N ASN A 156 12.10 5.80 27.45
CA ASN A 156 12.75 6.18 28.71
C ASN A 156 11.95 7.19 29.56
N LEU A 157 10.86 7.75 29.03
CA LEU A 157 9.94 8.63 29.76
C LEU A 157 8.77 7.87 30.39
N GLU A 158 8.56 6.61 30.03
CA GLU A 158 7.52 5.74 30.60
C GLU A 158 8.06 4.81 31.71
N GLU A 159 9.36 4.86 32.04
CA GLU A 159 9.98 4.28 33.25
C GLU A 159 10.04 5.27 34.42
#